data_AF-A0A7X1P4F1-F1
#
_entry.id   AF-A0A7X1P4F1-F1
#
_cell.length_a   1.000
_cell.length_b   1.000
_cell.length_c   1.000
_cell.angle_alpha   90.00
_cell.angle_beta   90.00
_cell.angle_gamma   90.00
#
_symmetry.space_group_name_H-M   'P 1'
#
loop_
_entity.id
_entity.type
_entity.pdbx_description
1 polymer ?
#
loop_
_entity_poly.entity_id
_entity_poly.type
_entity_poly.pdbx_seq_one_letter_code
_entity_poly.pdbx_strand_id
1 'polypeptide(L)'
;MTPPLTTAEAWSRLVLKAIDQEYPNKPAVVVTGDADVLPPRAMFPAFHGCFDWHSSVHGHWLLVRLLRLCPEMATAAAVRSTLDRHLSAENLQTEAAFFSRGEHKSFEREAQSQRRKQR
;
A
#
# COMPACT_ATOMS: atom_id res chain seq x y z
N MET A 1 -7.31 -6.45 21.36
CA MET A 1 -7.30 -5.28 22.24
C MET A 1 -7.52 -4.03 21.38
N THR A 2 -8.54 -3.25 21.69
CA THR A 2 -8.85 -1.97 21.03
C THR A 2 -7.93 -0.88 21.58
N PRO A 3 -7.26 -0.07 20.74
CA PRO A 3 -6.43 1.03 21.23
C PRO A 3 -7.29 2.14 21.85
N PRO A 4 -6.76 2.98 22.75
CA PRO A 4 -7.43 4.21 23.17
C PRO A 4 -7.76 5.10 21.98
N LEU A 5 -8.88 5.82 22.02
CA LEU A 5 -9.32 6.70 20.91
C LEU A 5 -8.29 7.77 20.55
N THR A 6 -7.60 8.33 21.53
CA THR A 6 -6.51 9.30 21.31
C THR A 6 -5.36 8.71 20.49
N THR A 7 -5.00 7.46 20.76
CA THR A 7 -3.98 6.72 20.02
C THR A 7 -4.46 6.38 18.61
N ALA A 8 -5.71 5.93 18.45
CA ALA A 8 -6.30 5.66 17.15
C ALA A 8 -6.30 6.91 16.25
N GLU A 9 -6.67 8.07 16.80
CA GLU A 9 -6.63 9.37 16.12
C GLU A 9 -5.21 9.80 15.73
N ALA A 10 -4.23 9.62 16.62
CA ALA A 10 -2.84 9.96 16.31
C ALA A 10 -2.30 9.09 15.16
N TRP A 11 -2.56 7.78 15.20
CA TRP A 11 -2.13 6.84 14.17
C TRP A 11 -2.83 7.09 12.83
N SER A 12 -4.15 7.35 12.82
CA SER A 12 -4.85 7.62 11.56
C SER A 12 -4.34 8.89 10.89
N ARG A 13 -4.12 9.97 11.65
CA ARG A 13 -3.58 11.23 11.10
C ARG A 13 -2.17 11.05 10.54
N LEU A 14 -1.34 10.26 11.23
CA LEU A 14 0.00 9.94 10.74
C LEU A 14 -0.06 9.24 9.38
N VAL A 15 -0.90 8.21 9.26
CA VAL A 15 -1.02 7.47 8.00
C VAL A 15 -1.66 8.33 6.90
N LEU A 16 -2.75 9.04 7.21
CA LEU A 16 -3.43 9.92 6.25
C LEU A 16 -2.50 11.00 5.68
N LYS A 17 -1.51 11.46 6.44
CA LYS A 17 -0.49 12.40 5.95
C LYS A 17 0.47 11.77 4.92
N ALA A 18 0.77 10.48 5.06
CA ALA A 18 1.79 9.80 4.25
C ALA A 18 1.21 9.05 3.04
N ILE A 19 -0.06 8.61 3.11
CA ILE A 19 -0.67 7.68 2.15
C ILE A 19 -0.83 8.25 0.72
N ASP A 20 -0.91 9.58 0.60
CA ASP A 20 -0.95 10.31 -0.68
C ASP A 20 0.43 10.92 -1.06
N GLN A 21 1.46 10.73 -0.23
CA GLN A 21 2.80 11.30 -0.47
C GLN A 21 3.60 10.41 -1.43
N GLU A 22 3.62 10.76 -2.72
CA GLU A 22 4.27 9.98 -3.78
C GLU A 22 5.81 9.97 -3.73
N TYR A 23 6.46 11.01 -3.18
CA TYR A 23 7.93 11.11 -3.18
C TYR A 23 8.49 11.59 -1.82
N PRO A 24 9.72 11.15 -1.45
CA PRO A 24 10.55 10.14 -2.11
C PRO A 24 9.96 8.73 -1.99
N ASN A 25 10.21 7.86 -2.99
CA ASN A 25 9.70 6.48 -3.03
C ASN A 25 10.76 5.48 -3.55
N LYS A 26 10.79 4.28 -2.99
CA LYS A 26 11.69 3.16 -3.31
C LYS A 26 10.83 1.93 -3.70
N PRO A 27 10.42 1.83 -4.98
CA PRO A 27 9.47 0.80 -5.42
C PRO A 27 10.05 -0.62 -5.50
N ALA A 28 11.37 -0.78 -5.54
CA ALA A 28 12.08 -2.07 -5.54
C ALA A 28 11.58 -3.09 -6.61
N VAL A 29 11.12 -2.60 -7.76
CA VAL A 29 10.64 -3.42 -8.88
C VAL A 29 11.78 -3.94 -9.75
N VAL A 30 11.55 -5.08 -10.40
CA VAL A 30 12.43 -5.60 -11.46
C VAL A 30 12.16 -4.82 -12.75
N VAL A 31 13.19 -4.27 -13.37
CA VAL A 31 13.07 -3.54 -14.65
C VAL A 31 13.56 -4.45 -15.78
N THR A 32 12.71 -4.74 -16.75
CA THR A 32 13.04 -5.59 -17.91
C THR A 32 13.26 -4.79 -19.19
N GLY A 33 12.87 -3.51 -19.20
CA GLY A 33 13.14 -2.55 -20.25
C GLY A 33 12.62 -1.16 -19.87
N ASP A 34 12.83 -0.17 -20.74
CA ASP A 34 12.53 1.24 -20.45
C ASP A 34 11.05 1.49 -20.09
N ALA A 35 10.13 0.67 -20.62
CA ALA A 35 8.70 0.76 -20.33
C ALA A 35 8.33 0.45 -18.87
N ASP A 36 9.21 -0.23 -18.11
CA ASP A 36 8.99 -0.53 -16.70
C ASP A 36 9.41 0.63 -15.77
N VAL A 37 10.08 1.66 -16.30
CA VAL A 37 10.53 2.82 -15.54
C VAL A 37 9.39 3.83 -15.42
N LEU A 38 8.47 3.55 -14.49
CA LEU A 38 7.25 4.32 -14.28
C LEU A 38 7.27 5.04 -12.92
N PRO A 39 6.53 6.16 -12.77
CA PRO A 39 6.33 6.78 -11.47
C PRO A 39 5.49 5.88 -10.53
N PRO A 40 5.62 5.99 -9.19
CA PRO A 40 4.90 5.14 -8.23
C PRO A 40 3.40 5.05 -8.48
N ARG A 41 2.73 6.17 -8.80
CA ARG A 41 1.28 6.18 -9.08
C ARG A 41 0.86 5.43 -10.34
N ALA A 42 1.77 5.23 -11.29
CA ALA A 42 1.50 4.44 -12.48
C ALA A 42 1.76 2.95 -12.26
N MET A 43 2.72 2.60 -11.39
CA MET A 43 3.01 1.20 -11.04
C MET A 43 1.98 0.64 -10.07
N PHE A 44 1.70 1.40 -9.01
CA PHE A 44 0.94 0.94 -7.85
C PHE A 44 -0.10 1.99 -7.43
N PRO A 45 -1.12 2.27 -8.26
CA PRO A 45 -2.05 3.37 -8.00
C PRO A 45 -2.78 3.26 -6.66
N ALA A 46 -3.03 2.06 -6.14
CA ALA A 46 -3.65 1.89 -4.82
C ALA A 46 -2.67 2.20 -3.68
N PHE A 47 -1.38 1.91 -3.89
CA PHE A 47 -0.34 1.91 -2.86
C PHE A 47 0.85 2.82 -3.20
N HIS A 48 0.59 3.93 -3.91
CA HIS A 48 1.64 4.78 -4.48
C HIS A 48 2.32 5.71 -3.47
N GLY A 49 1.65 6.04 -2.36
CA GLY A 49 2.23 6.88 -1.31
C GLY A 49 3.19 6.13 -0.40
N CYS A 50 3.66 6.82 0.64
CA CYS A 50 4.71 6.37 1.55
C CYS A 50 6.08 6.16 0.86
N PHE A 51 7.07 5.79 1.66
CA PHE A 51 8.44 5.59 1.17
C PHE A 51 8.59 4.36 0.26
N ASP A 52 7.76 3.33 0.45
CA ASP A 52 7.71 2.16 -0.43
C ASP A 52 6.30 1.55 -0.42
N TRP A 53 6.07 0.66 -1.38
CA TRP A 53 4.79 -0.03 -1.55
C TRP A 53 4.37 -0.79 -0.29
N HIS A 54 5.31 -1.49 0.36
CA HIS A 54 5.05 -2.28 1.56
C HIS A 54 4.54 -1.41 2.73
N SER A 55 5.18 -0.27 2.96
CA SER A 55 4.78 0.72 3.96
C SER A 55 3.38 1.28 3.67
N SER A 56 3.07 1.50 2.39
CA SER A 56 1.75 1.93 1.96
C SER A 56 0.69 0.88 2.27
N VAL A 57 0.93 -0.39 1.95
CA VAL A 57 0.04 -1.52 2.29
C VAL A 57 -0.20 -1.60 3.80
N HIS A 58 0.86 -1.48 4.61
CA HIS A 58 0.73 -1.47 6.07
C HIS A 58 -0.10 -0.29 6.58
N GLY A 59 0.08 0.90 6.00
CA GLY A 59 -0.74 2.07 6.30
C GLY A 59 -2.22 1.83 6.02
N HIS A 60 -2.55 1.33 4.82
CA HIS A 60 -3.93 1.01 4.45
C HIS A 60 -4.55 -0.02 5.39
N TRP A 61 -3.81 -1.10 5.71
CA TRP A 61 -4.29 -2.11 6.64
C TRP A 61 -4.54 -1.54 8.04
N LEU A 62 -3.65 -0.68 8.53
CA LEU A 62 -3.82 0.00 9.81
C LEU A 62 -5.10 0.85 9.79
N LEU A 63 -5.34 1.61 8.73
CA LEU A 63 -6.57 2.41 8.56
C LEU A 63 -7.84 1.56 8.59
N VAL A 64 -7.89 0.46 7.84
CA VAL A 64 -9.02 -0.49 7.86
C VAL A 64 -9.23 -1.06 9.27
N ARG A 65 -8.13 -1.43 9.94
CA ARG A 65 -8.18 -1.98 11.29
C ARG A 65 -8.69 -0.95 12.31
N LEU A 66 -8.30 0.31 12.19
CA LEU A 66 -8.79 1.39 13.05
C LEU A 66 -10.28 1.65 12.83
N LEU A 67 -10.76 1.69 11.58
CA LEU A 67 -12.21 1.79 11.30
C LEU A 67 -13.02 0.66 11.93
N ARG A 68 -12.47 -0.56 11.98
CA ARG A 68 -13.13 -1.71 12.59
C ARG A 68 -13.15 -1.64 14.12
N LEU A 69 -12.08 -1.14 14.74
CA LEU A 69 -11.90 -1.17 16.20
C LEU A 69 -12.41 0.10 16.90
N CYS A 70 -12.37 1.24 16.21
CA CYS A 70 -12.70 2.57 16.73
C CYS A 70 -13.54 3.36 15.71
N PRO A 71 -14.75 2.89 15.34
CA PRO A 71 -15.57 3.53 14.30
C PRO A 71 -15.98 4.98 14.63
N GLU A 72 -15.98 5.36 15.92
CA GLU A 72 -16.31 6.69 16.43
C GLU A 72 -15.16 7.72 16.34
N MET A 73 -14.01 7.34 15.79
CA MET A 73 -12.89 8.27 15.59
C MET A 73 -13.30 9.44 14.69
N ALA A 74 -12.91 10.66 15.04
CA ALA A 74 -13.20 11.87 14.27
C ALA A 74 -12.67 11.81 12.83
N THR A 75 -11.58 11.07 12.63
CA THR A 75 -10.97 10.83 11.31
C THR A 75 -11.67 9.75 10.48
N ALA A 76 -12.70 9.05 10.99
CA ALA A 76 -13.31 7.90 10.33
C ALA A 76 -13.80 8.20 8.90
N ALA A 77 -14.46 9.33 8.70
CA ALA A 77 -14.97 9.74 7.39
C ALA A 77 -13.85 9.97 6.38
N ALA A 78 -12.76 10.64 6.81
CA ALA A 78 -11.59 10.85 5.97
C ALA A 78 -10.91 9.53 5.62
N VAL A 79 -10.78 8.62 6.59
CA VAL A 79 -10.21 7.29 6.37
C VAL A 79 -11.04 6.50 5.35
N ARG A 80 -12.37 6.50 5.45
CA ARG A 80 -13.24 5.83 4.45
C ARG A 80 -13.05 6.41 3.06
N SER A 81 -13.13 7.73 2.92
CA SER A 81 -12.95 8.42 1.63
C SER A 81 -11.60 8.10 0.99
N THR A 82 -10.51 8.08 1.77
CA THR A 82 -9.19 7.70 1.27
C THR A 82 -9.15 6.23 0.83
N LEU A 83 -9.67 5.30 1.63
CA LEU A 83 -9.70 3.89 1.29
C LEU A 83 -10.54 3.63 0.03
N ASP A 84 -11.69 4.27 -0.13
CA ASP A 84 -12.56 4.12 -1.31
C ASP A 84 -11.86 4.61 -2.59
N ARG A 85 -11.09 5.68 -2.49
CA ARG A 85 -10.32 6.25 -3.61
C ARG A 85 -9.12 5.39 -3.98
N HIS A 86 -8.40 4.85 -3.00
CA HIS A 86 -7.20 4.06 -3.22
C HIS A 86 -7.53 2.62 -3.65
N LEU A 87 -8.46 1.97 -2.95
CA LEU A 87 -8.85 0.58 -3.18
C LEU A 87 -10.02 0.47 -4.18
N SER A 88 -10.05 1.37 -5.17
CA SER A 88 -11.01 1.31 -6.26
C SER A 88 -10.79 0.06 -7.12
N ALA A 89 -11.84 -0.39 -7.81
CA ALA A 89 -11.73 -1.56 -8.69
C ALA A 89 -10.67 -1.37 -9.78
N GLU A 90 -10.56 -0.16 -10.34
CA GLU A 90 -9.59 0.19 -11.37
C GLU A 90 -8.15 0.13 -10.85
N ASN A 91 -7.90 0.72 -9.67
CA ASN A 91 -6.56 0.70 -9.08
C ASN A 91 -6.15 -0.74 -8.77
N LEU A 92 -7.03 -1.53 -8.15
CA LEU A 92 -6.76 -2.92 -7.80
C LEU A 92 -6.56 -3.82 -9.03
N GLN A 93 -7.22 -3.53 -10.15
CA GLN A 93 -6.96 -4.22 -11.42
C GLN A 93 -5.55 -3.94 -11.93
N THR A 94 -5.07 -2.71 -11.82
CA THR A 94 -3.69 -2.35 -12.17
C THR A 94 -2.67 -3.09 -11.29
N GLU A 95 -2.87 -3.11 -9.97
CA GLU A 95 -2.04 -3.88 -9.03
C GLU A 95 -2.00 -5.37 -9.42
N ALA A 96 -3.18 -5.96 -9.70
CA ALA A 96 -3.29 -7.37 -10.06
C ALA A 96 -2.61 -7.69 -11.40
N ALA A 97 -2.71 -6.79 -12.38
CA ALA A 97 -2.02 -6.92 -13.66
C ALA A 97 -0.50 -6.91 -13.49
N PHE A 98 0.03 -6.02 -12.65
CA PHE A 98 1.45 -5.96 -12.31
C PHE A 98 1.93 -7.30 -11.72
N PHE A 99 1.28 -7.83 -10.68
CA PHE A 99 1.69 -9.08 -10.03
C PHE A 99 1.49 -10.35 -10.86
N SER A 100 0.68 -10.28 -11.92
CA SER A 100 0.46 -11.41 -12.84
C SER A 100 1.65 -11.66 -13.77
N ARG A 101 2.52 -10.66 -13.96
CA ARG A 101 3.75 -10.76 -14.78
C ARG A 101 4.75 -11.75 -14.15
N GLY A 102 5.42 -12.54 -14.98
CA GLY A 102 6.26 -13.66 -14.53
C GLY A 102 7.42 -13.23 -13.62
N GLU A 103 8.06 -12.14 -13.97
CA GLU A 103 9.16 -11.46 -13.32
C GLU A 103 8.79 -10.83 -11.97
N HIS A 104 7.50 -10.59 -11.71
CA HIS A 104 7.01 -9.99 -10.45
C HIS A 104 6.38 -11.00 -9.49
N LYS A 105 6.30 -12.29 -9.85
CA LYS A 105 5.75 -13.37 -8.99
C LYS A 105 6.48 -13.55 -7.66
N SER A 106 7.69 -13.01 -7.53
CA SER A 106 8.50 -13.03 -6.31
C SER A 106 8.67 -11.68 -5.63
N PHE A 107 8.00 -10.63 -6.12
CA PHE A 107 7.99 -9.32 -5.48
C PHE A 107 7.46 -9.44 -4.05
N GLU A 108 8.16 -8.84 -3.09
CA GLU A 108 7.83 -8.86 -1.65
C GLU A 108 7.68 -10.26 -1.03
N ARG A 109 8.16 -11.32 -1.70
CA ARG A 109 8.28 -12.66 -1.10
C ARG A 109 9.62 -12.79 -0.39
N GLU A 110 9.59 -13.30 0.84
CA GLU A 110 10.79 -13.61 1.61
C GLU A 110 11.79 -14.45 0.79
N ALA A 111 13.08 -14.11 0.87
CA ALA A 111 14.17 -14.69 0.10
C ALA A 111 14.27 -16.24 0.21
N GLN A 112 13.71 -16.85 1.25
CA GLN A 112 13.66 -18.30 1.41
C GLN A 112 12.83 -19.00 0.31
N SER A 113 11.85 -18.32 -0.27
CA SER A 113 11.04 -18.85 -1.37
C SER A 113 11.76 -18.79 -2.73
N GLN A 114 12.72 -17.87 -2.88
CA GLN A 114 13.48 -17.68 -4.13
C GLN A 114 14.57 -18.75 -4.31
N ARG A 115 15.15 -19.27 -3.22
CA ARG A 115 16.17 -20.34 -3.26
C ARG A 115 15.67 -21.71 -3.75
N ARG A 116 14.36 -21.97 -3.71
CA ARG A 116 13.77 -23.25 -4.16
C ARG A 116 13.64 -23.39 -5.67
N LYS A 117 13.76 -22.31 -6.45
CA LYS A 117 13.69 -22.34 -7.93
C LYS A 117 15.06 -22.44 -8.62
N GLN A 118 16.15 -22.39 -7.85
CA GLN A 118 17.54 -22.48 -8.34
C GLN A 118 18.19 -23.83 -7.99
N ARG A 119 17.41 -24.83 -7.57
CA ARG A 119 17.84 -26.20 -7.33
C ARG A 119 17.06 -27.15 -8.22
#